data_AF-A0A849F5G5-F1
#
_entry.id   AF-A0A849F5G5-F1
#
_cell.length_a   1.000
_cell.length_b   1.000
_cell.length_c   1.000
_cell.angle_alpha   90.00
_cell.angle_beta   90.00
_cell.angle_gamma   90.00
#
_symmetry.space_group_name_H-M   'P 1'
#
loop_
_entity.id
_entity.type
_entity.pdbx_description
1 polymer ?
#
loop_
_entity_poly.entity_id
_entity_poly.type
_entity_poly.pdbx_seq_one_letter_code
_entity_poly.pdbx_strand_id
1 'polypeptide(L)'
;VAKKTSRRMTHLLALVLGGVGLISINFISDPNMLLISMIGVGIAWASILSMPYAMLSSILPANKMGYYMGVFNFFIVIPQIVAAGILGFLLKSFFANDSIYALIIGGVSMFIAALLCLIVEDNEVKANTE
;
A
#
# COMPACT_ATOMS: atom_id res chain seq x y z
N VAL A 1 -10.57 9.82 18.76
CA VAL A 1 -9.37 9.25 18.09
C VAL A 1 -9.31 9.59 16.59
N ALA A 2 -10.44 9.79 15.90
CA ALA A 2 -10.50 10.20 14.49
C ALA A 2 -10.20 11.70 14.17
N LYS A 3 -9.96 12.55 15.17
CA LYS A 3 -9.67 14.00 14.97
C LYS A 3 -8.18 14.37 14.94
N LYS A 4 -7.26 13.41 15.11
CA LYS A 4 -5.80 13.69 15.23
C LYS A 4 -4.89 12.83 14.36
N THR A 5 -5.38 11.76 13.74
CA THR A 5 -4.51 10.92 12.90
C THR A 5 -4.66 11.36 11.46
N SER A 6 -3.69 12.15 11.00
CA SER A 6 -3.51 12.50 9.58
C SER A 6 -3.74 11.26 8.71
N ARG A 7 -4.50 11.39 7.62
CA ARG A 7 -4.80 10.28 6.69
C ARG A 7 -3.51 9.59 6.25
N ARG A 8 -2.47 10.40 6.08
CA ARG A 8 -1.08 10.02 5.84
C ARG A 8 -0.48 9.12 6.94
N MET A 9 -0.66 9.47 8.21
CA MET A 9 -0.15 8.69 9.35
C MET A 9 -0.88 7.35 9.48
N THR A 10 -2.19 7.33 9.24
CA THR A 10 -2.97 6.07 9.21
C THR A 10 -2.49 5.17 8.08
N HIS A 11 -2.24 5.75 6.89
CA HIS A 11 -1.73 5.03 5.74
C HIS A 11 -0.32 4.47 5.97
N LEU A 12 0.57 5.28 6.56
CA LEU A 12 1.92 4.86 6.93
C LEU A 12 1.90 3.69 7.90
N LEU A 13 1.13 3.78 8.99
CA LEU A 13 1.03 2.70 9.98
C LEU A 13 0.47 1.42 9.36
N ALA A 14 -0.54 1.55 8.49
CA ALA A 14 -1.09 0.41 7.78
C ALA A 14 -0.06 -0.26 6.86
N LEU A 15 0.72 0.52 6.10
CA LEU A 15 1.78 -0.01 5.23
C LEU A 15 2.91 -0.68 6.03
N VAL A 16 3.31 -0.10 7.16
CA VAL A 16 4.30 -0.70 8.06
C VAL A 16 3.79 -2.04 8.62
N LEU A 17 2.53 -2.10 9.07
CA LEU A 17 1.92 -3.35 9.55
C LEU A 17 1.83 -4.41 8.44
N GLY A 18 1.52 -4.01 7.20
CA GLY A 18 1.56 -4.91 6.05
C GLY A 18 2.96 -5.41 5.71
N GLY A 19 3.96 -4.52 5.77
CA GLY A 19 5.36 -4.86 5.53
C GLY A 19 5.90 -5.85 6.56
N VAL A 20 5.61 -5.61 7.85
CA VAL A 20 5.90 -6.58 8.93
C VAL A 20 5.14 -7.88 8.70
N GLY A 21 3.86 -7.81 8.31
CA GLY A 21 3.05 -8.98 7.95
C GLY A 21 3.70 -9.82 6.86
N LEU A 22 4.13 -9.22 5.76
CA LEU A 22 4.78 -9.92 4.65
C LEU A 22 6.15 -10.53 5.04
N ILE A 23 6.97 -9.79 5.79
CA ILE A 23 8.29 -10.30 6.23
C ILE A 23 8.13 -11.41 7.27
N SER A 24 7.15 -11.31 8.17
CA SER A 24 6.91 -12.31 9.22
C SER A 24 6.59 -13.71 8.65
N ILE A 25 6.05 -13.79 7.43
CA ILE A 25 5.75 -15.06 6.75
C ILE A 25 7.01 -15.89 6.51
N ASN A 26 8.19 -15.27 6.38
CA ASN A 26 9.46 -16.00 6.25
C ASN A 26 9.84 -16.77 7.53
N PHE A 27 9.43 -16.29 8.70
CA PHE A 27 9.77 -16.88 10.00
C PHE A 27 8.70 -17.85 10.52
N ILE A 28 7.57 -17.97 9.81
CA ILE A 28 6.43 -18.77 10.23
C ILE A 28 6.51 -20.16 9.60
N SER A 29 6.63 -21.18 10.45
CA SER A 29 6.55 -22.59 10.05
C SER A 29 5.17 -23.22 10.33
N ASP A 30 4.35 -22.58 11.16
CA ASP A 30 3.01 -23.06 11.53
C ASP A 30 1.92 -22.35 10.69
N PRO A 31 1.07 -23.09 9.95
CA PRO A 31 -0.01 -22.52 9.14
C PRO A 31 -0.96 -21.61 9.92
N ASN A 32 -1.17 -21.84 11.22
CA ASN A 32 -2.06 -21.02 12.03
C ASN A 32 -1.49 -19.63 12.32
N MET A 33 -0.16 -19.48 12.35
CA MET A 33 0.46 -18.17 12.53
C MET A 33 0.36 -17.28 11.28
N LEU A 34 0.15 -17.88 10.09
CA LEU A 34 -0.07 -17.11 8.85
C LEU A 34 -1.30 -16.20 8.93
N LEU A 35 -2.34 -16.62 9.68
CA LEU A 35 -3.54 -15.81 9.88
C LEU A 35 -3.21 -14.45 10.51
N ILE A 36 -2.28 -14.41 11.46
CA ILE A 36 -1.85 -13.18 12.14
C ILE A 36 -1.15 -12.25 11.14
N SER A 37 -0.25 -12.79 10.31
CA SER A 37 0.41 -12.03 9.25
C SER A 37 -0.59 -11.48 8.23
N MET A 38 -1.60 -12.27 7.86
CA MET A 38 -2.64 -11.88 6.91
C MET A 38 -3.55 -10.76 7.44
N ILE A 39 -3.73 -10.63 8.75
CA ILE A 39 -4.42 -9.48 9.34
C ILE A 39 -3.64 -8.19 9.03
N GLY A 40 -2.32 -8.20 9.24
CA GLY A 40 -1.45 -7.05 8.92
C GLY A 40 -1.49 -6.68 7.43
N VAL A 41 -1.39 -7.69 6.56
CA VAL A 41 -1.50 -7.51 5.10
C VAL A 41 -2.88 -6.97 4.70
N GLY A 42 -3.95 -7.47 5.30
CA GLY A 42 -5.32 -7.01 5.05
C GLY A 42 -5.53 -5.53 5.43
N ILE A 43 -4.98 -5.10 6.57
CA ILE A 43 -5.00 -3.69 6.99
C ILE A 43 -4.28 -2.81 5.96
N ALA A 44 -3.09 -3.23 5.51
CA ALA A 44 -2.34 -2.50 4.49
C ALA A 44 -3.10 -2.39 3.17
N TRP A 45 -3.71 -3.49 2.72
CA TRP A 45 -4.48 -3.54 1.49
C TRP A 45 -5.70 -2.60 1.53
N ALA A 46 -6.48 -2.64 2.62
CA ALA A 46 -7.62 -1.74 2.80
C ALA A 46 -7.20 -0.26 2.76
N SER A 47 -6.02 0.05 3.29
CA SER A 47 -5.46 1.39 3.27
C SER A 47 -5.02 1.83 1.87
N ILE A 48 -4.38 0.95 1.10
CA ILE A 48 -3.95 1.23 -0.29
C ILE A 48 -5.13 1.55 -1.20
N LEU A 49 -6.30 0.92 -1.01
CA LEU A 49 -7.47 1.24 -1.81
C LEU A 49 -8.21 2.49 -1.35
N SER A 50 -8.22 2.80 -0.06
CA SER A 50 -9.04 3.90 0.48
C SER A 50 -8.32 5.24 0.53
N MET A 51 -7.08 5.27 1.02
CA MET A 51 -6.37 6.50 1.35
C MET A 51 -5.97 7.34 0.12
N PRO A 52 -5.34 6.80 -0.94
CA PRO A 52 -4.93 7.62 -2.08
C PRO A 52 -6.13 8.11 -2.89
N TYR A 53 -7.22 7.33 -2.96
CA TYR A 53 -8.49 7.77 -3.53
C TYR A 53 -9.09 8.94 -2.74
N ALA A 54 -9.04 8.86 -1.41
CA ALA A 54 -9.51 9.93 -0.53
C ALA A 54 -8.66 11.20 -0.64
N MET A 55 -7.33 11.09 -0.75
CA MET A 55 -6.43 12.22 -0.98
C MET A 55 -6.65 12.88 -2.34
N LEU A 56 -6.82 12.08 -3.39
CA LEU A 56 -7.04 12.58 -4.75
C LEU A 56 -8.42 13.25 -4.89
N SER A 57 -9.48 12.65 -4.36
CA SER A 57 -10.82 13.23 -4.43
C SER A 57 -10.95 14.56 -3.69
N SER A 58 -10.14 14.84 -2.66
CA SER A 58 -10.16 16.13 -1.97
C SER A 58 -9.57 17.30 -2.76
N ILE A 59 -8.75 17.04 -3.79
CA ILE A 59 -8.09 18.08 -4.58
C ILE A 59 -8.69 18.27 -5.98
N LEU A 60 -9.62 17.40 -6.39
CA LEU A 60 -10.18 17.41 -7.74
C LEU A 60 -11.50 18.19 -7.84
N PRO A 61 -11.71 18.98 -8.90
CA PRO A 61 -12.98 19.66 -9.13
C PRO A 61 -14.11 18.65 -9.41
N ALA A 62 -15.24 18.82 -8.71
CA ALA A 62 -16.38 17.90 -8.74
C ALA A 62 -16.88 17.54 -10.16
N ASN A 63 -16.85 18.51 -11.08
CA ASN A 63 -17.30 18.36 -12.46
C ASN A 63 -16.46 17.34 -13.27
N LYS A 64 -15.21 17.07 -12.87
CA LYS A 64 -14.30 16.18 -13.60
C LYS A 64 -13.79 15.00 -12.77
N MET A 65 -14.39 14.74 -11.60
CA MET A 65 -13.97 13.64 -10.73
C MET A 65 -13.90 12.31 -11.49
N GLY A 66 -14.94 11.92 -12.23
CA GLY A 66 -14.95 10.65 -12.96
C GLY A 66 -13.76 10.46 -13.92
N TYR A 67 -13.37 11.53 -14.64
CA TYR A 67 -12.24 11.48 -15.57
C TYR A 67 -10.91 11.29 -14.83
N TYR A 68 -10.61 12.13 -13.84
CA TYR A 68 -9.35 12.07 -13.11
C TYR A 68 -9.22 10.82 -12.24
N MET A 69 -10.33 10.31 -11.69
CA MET A 69 -10.35 9.03 -10.96
C MET A 69 -10.10 7.84 -11.90
N GLY A 70 -10.56 7.90 -13.14
CA GLY A 70 -10.23 6.92 -14.18
C GLY A 70 -8.75 6.95 -14.56
N VAL A 71 -8.19 8.13 -14.77
CA VAL A 71 -6.75 8.32 -15.05
C VAL A 71 -5.89 7.76 -13.91
N PHE A 72 -6.25 8.01 -12.66
CA PHE A 72 -5.56 7.45 -11.49
C PHE A 72 -5.55 5.92 -11.45
N ASN A 73 -6.67 5.28 -11.81
CA ASN A 73 -6.75 3.82 -11.92
C ASN A 73 -5.74 3.26 -12.94
N PHE A 74 -5.56 3.92 -14.09
CA PHE A 74 -4.56 3.49 -15.07
C PHE A 74 -3.14 3.50 -14.48
N PHE A 75 -2.81 4.49 -13.65
CA PHE A 75 -1.51 4.54 -12.97
C PHE A 75 -1.32 3.47 -11.90
N ILE A 76 -2.38 2.91 -11.33
CA ILE A 76 -2.28 1.76 -10.41
C ILE A 76 -2.12 0.47 -11.22
N VAL A 77 -2.98 0.27 -12.21
CA VAL A 77 -3.12 -1.01 -12.92
C VAL A 77 -1.95 -1.27 -13.87
N ILE A 78 -1.45 -0.25 -14.57
CA ILE A 78 -0.35 -0.44 -15.54
C ILE A 78 0.92 -0.98 -14.85
N PRO A 79 1.45 -0.35 -13.78
CA PRO A 79 2.58 -0.90 -13.04
C PRO A 79 2.28 -2.27 -12.44
N GLN A 80 1.04 -2.53 -12.01
CA GLN A 80 0.65 -3.83 -11.45
C GLN A 80 0.70 -4.95 -12.49
N ILE A 81 0.22 -4.72 -13.72
CA ILE A 81 0.29 -5.69 -14.82
C ILE A 81 1.75 -5.94 -15.20
N VAL A 82 2.56 -4.88 -15.29
CA VAL A 82 4.00 -5.00 -15.58
C VAL A 82 4.70 -5.81 -14.49
N ALA A 83 4.42 -5.52 -13.21
CA ALA A 83 4.97 -6.27 -12.09
C ALA A 83 4.54 -7.75 -12.14
N ALA A 84 3.25 -8.05 -12.37
CA ALA A 84 2.74 -9.41 -12.47
C ALA A 84 3.39 -10.20 -13.63
N GLY A 85 3.64 -9.53 -14.76
CA GLY A 85 4.33 -10.14 -15.91
C GLY A 85 5.82 -10.42 -15.65
N ILE A 86 6.51 -9.54 -14.93
CA ILE A 86 7.96 -9.65 -14.69
C ILE A 86 8.28 -10.49 -13.44
N LEU A 87 7.38 -10.55 -12.45
CA LEU A 87 7.62 -11.22 -11.17
C LEU A 87 7.95 -12.71 -11.33
N GLY A 88 7.25 -13.41 -12.23
CA GLY A 88 7.54 -14.82 -12.51
C GLY A 88 8.93 -15.03 -13.11
N PHE A 89 9.39 -14.11 -13.97
CA PHE A 89 10.74 -14.14 -14.52
C PHE A 89 11.80 -13.80 -13.45
N LEU A 90 11.54 -12.81 -12.60
CA LEU A 90 12.42 -12.45 -11.48
C LEU A 90 12.60 -13.62 -10.51
N LEU A 91 11.51 -14.29 -10.13
CA LEU A 91 11.57 -15.46 -9.24
C LEU A 91 12.40 -16.60 -9.82
N LYS A 92 12.24 -16.87 -11.12
CA LYS A 92 12.95 -17.95 -11.82
C LYS A 92 14.44 -17.65 -12.04
N SER A 93 14.79 -16.42 -12.40
CA SER A 93 16.17 -16.03 -12.75
C SER A 93 17.01 -15.62 -11.53
N PHE A 94 16.42 -14.94 -10.54
CA PHE A 94 17.17 -14.36 -9.41
C PHE A 94 16.97 -15.09 -8.08
N PHE A 95 15.88 -15.84 -7.90
CA PHE A 95 15.51 -16.40 -6.59
C PHE A 95 15.39 -17.92 -6.57
N ALA A 96 15.94 -18.62 -7.58
CA ALA A 96 15.92 -20.09 -7.67
C ALA A 96 14.52 -20.71 -7.46
N ASN A 97 13.47 -19.98 -7.84
CA ASN A 97 12.06 -20.37 -7.71
C ASN A 97 11.49 -20.36 -6.27
N ASP A 98 12.17 -19.68 -5.34
CA ASP A 98 11.75 -19.63 -3.94
C ASP A 98 10.85 -18.40 -3.69
N SER A 99 9.53 -18.64 -3.66
CA SER A 99 8.48 -17.62 -3.57
C SER A 99 8.57 -16.74 -2.32
N ILE A 100 9.27 -17.20 -1.29
CA ILE A 100 9.51 -16.48 -0.04
C ILE A 100 10.25 -15.15 -0.29
N TYR A 101 11.19 -15.10 -1.23
CA TYR A 101 11.92 -13.86 -1.49
C TYR A 101 11.06 -12.79 -2.15
N ALA A 102 10.07 -13.17 -2.97
CA ALA A 102 9.10 -12.20 -3.51
C ALA A 102 8.28 -11.53 -2.39
N LEU A 103 7.91 -12.28 -1.34
CA LEU A 103 7.23 -11.71 -0.18
C LEU A 103 8.11 -10.71 0.57
N ILE A 104 9.39 -11.03 0.77
CA ILE A 104 10.34 -10.13 1.43
C ILE A 104 10.53 -8.84 0.62
N ILE A 105 10.70 -8.95 -0.70
CA ILE A 105 10.79 -7.78 -1.60
C ILE A 105 9.51 -6.94 -1.51
N GLY A 106 8.34 -7.57 -1.51
CA GLY A 106 7.05 -6.90 -1.33
C GLY A 106 6.96 -6.16 0.01
N GLY A 107 7.40 -6.81 1.10
CA GLY A 107 7.44 -6.23 2.44
C GLY A 107 8.37 -5.01 2.53
N VAL A 108 9.59 -5.12 2.00
CA VAL A 108 10.55 -4.00 1.94
C VAL A 108 9.99 -2.85 1.08
N SER A 109 9.35 -3.17 -0.04
CA SER A 109 8.71 -2.17 -0.90
C SER A 109 7.57 -1.43 -0.18
N MET A 110 6.80 -2.12 0.68
CA MET A 110 5.79 -1.48 1.52
C MET A 110 6.40 -0.50 2.54
N PHE A 111 7.55 -0.82 3.13
CA PHE A 111 8.28 0.11 4.00
C PHE A 111 8.77 1.35 3.25
N ILE A 112 9.33 1.16 2.05
CA ILE A 112 9.75 2.28 1.19
C ILE A 112 8.54 3.15 0.83
N ALA A 113 7.41 2.54 0.46
CA ALA A 113 6.17 3.27 0.18
C ALA A 113 5.66 4.05 1.41
N ALA A 114 5.75 3.45 2.61
CA ALA A 114 5.36 4.11 3.85
C ALA A 114 6.21 5.36 4.14
N LEU A 115 7.53 5.29 3.87
CA LEU A 115 8.44 6.44 4.00
C LEU A 115 8.18 7.50 2.92
N LEU A 116 7.99 7.08 1.67
CA LEU A 116 7.66 7.99 0.57
C LEU A 116 6.34 8.72 0.81
N CYS A 117 5.38 8.07 1.46
CA CYS A 117 4.11 8.68 1.83
C CYS A 117 4.29 9.91 2.74
N LEU A 118 5.37 9.99 3.53
CA LEU A 118 5.68 11.19 4.33
C LEU A 118 6.00 12.44 3.49
N ILE A 119 6.43 12.24 2.24
CA ILE A 119 6.77 13.31 1.29
C ILE A 119 5.50 13.83 0.59
N VAL A 120 4.42 13.04 0.56
CA VAL A 120 3.16 13.45 -0.06
C VAL A 120 2.55 14.59 0.75
N GLU A 121 2.48 15.76 0.12
CA GLU A 121 1.74 16.92 0.60
C GLU A 121 0.25 16.66 0.35
N ASP A 122 -0.44 16.19 1.38
CA ASP A 122 -1.89 16.32 1.42
C ASP A 122 -2.17 17.75 1.86
N ASN A 123 -2.86 18.53 1.02
CA ASN A 123 -3.50 19.76 1.44
C ASN A 123 -4.69 19.37 2.33
N GLU A 124 -4.38 18.82 3.52
CA GLU A 124 -5.35 18.72 4.59
C GLU A 124 -5.83 20.16 4.79
N VAL A 125 -7.04 20.44 4.31
CA VAL A 125 -7.79 21.62 4.72
C VAL A 125 -7.84 21.51 6.22
N LYS A 126 -6.92 22.23 6.89
CA LYS A 126 -7.07 22.57 8.30
C LYS A 126 -8.47 23.14 8.34
N ALA A 127 -9.40 22.39 8.93
CA ALA A 127 -10.69 22.91 9.28
C ALA A 127 -10.41 24.00 10.33
N ASN A 128 -10.08 25.19 9.85
CA ASN A 128 -10.25 26.42 10.57
C ASN A 128 -11.75 26.53 10.75
N THR A 129 -12.22 26.19 11.95
CA THR A 129 -13.37 26.85 12.54
C THR A 129 -13.31 26.64 14.05
N GLU A 130 -12.89 27.73 14.70
CA GLU A 130 -13.33 28.25 16.01
C GLU A 130 -12.88 27.52 17.27
#